data_AF-A0A7V0YGL5-F1
#
_entry.id   AF-A0A7V0YGL5-F1
#
_cell.length_a   1.000
_cell.length_b   1.000
_cell.length_c   1.000
_cell.angle_alpha   90.00
_cell.angle_beta   90.00
_cell.angle_gamma   90.00
#
_symmetry.space_group_name_H-M   'P 1'
#
loop_
_entity.id
_entity.type
_entity.pdbx_description
1 polymer ?
#
loop_
_entity_poly.entity_id
_entity_poly.type
_entity_poly.pdbx_seq_one_letter_code
_entity_poly.pdbx_strand_id
1 'polypeptide(L)'
;MQTLVIYDIPDDRVRNRIAENCKDAGLERIQYSAFIGDLNHNRREALLMKLRKTLGKKSGNIRLYPLCDKDLRMMKEIDVAEDDAAEKKKGAAGKKEAAIGAAIRKEATSKKDVAGRKDNS
;
A
#
# COMPACT_ATOMS: atom_id res chain seq x y z
N MET A 1 8.74 26.61 -8.62
CA MET A 1 8.08 26.32 -7.34
C MET A 1 7.33 25.02 -7.49
N GLN A 2 7.60 24.05 -6.60
CA GLN A 2 6.94 22.75 -6.67
C GLN A 2 5.43 22.88 -6.47
N THR A 3 4.70 21.99 -7.10
CA THR A 3 3.25 21.93 -7.05
C THR A 3 2.82 20.51 -6.72
N LEU A 4 2.13 20.34 -5.60
CA LEU A 4 1.53 19.08 -5.20
C LEU A 4 0.07 19.06 -5.64
N VAL A 5 -0.32 18.04 -6.40
CA VAL A 5 -1.70 17.78 -6.80
C VAL A 5 -2.16 16.52 -6.10
N ILE A 6 -3.26 16.61 -5.35
CA ILE A 6 -3.91 15.48 -4.68
C ILE A 6 -5.33 15.39 -5.20
N TYR A 7 -5.81 14.18 -5.46
CA TYR A 7 -7.19 13.99 -5.86
C TYR A 7 -7.85 12.81 -5.14
N ASP A 8 -9.18 12.82 -5.10
CA ASP A 8 -10.02 11.72 -4.65
C ASP A 8 -11.14 11.56 -5.68
N ILE A 9 -11.04 10.51 -6.51
CA ILE A 9 -11.91 10.32 -7.67
C ILE A 9 -12.33 8.84 -7.74
N PRO A 10 -13.62 8.54 -7.56
CA PRO A 10 -14.11 7.16 -7.57
C PRO A 10 -14.18 6.55 -8.98
N ASP A 11 -14.46 7.35 -10.01
CA ASP A 11 -14.53 6.87 -11.40
C ASP A 11 -13.12 6.65 -11.96
N ASP A 12 -12.75 5.38 -12.16
CA ASP A 12 -11.46 4.94 -12.69
C ASP A 12 -11.09 5.57 -14.04
N ARG A 13 -12.08 5.74 -14.94
CA ARG A 13 -11.84 6.31 -16.27
C ARG A 13 -11.50 7.80 -16.18
N VAL A 14 -12.07 8.51 -15.21
CA VAL A 14 -11.73 9.92 -14.95
C VAL A 14 -10.39 10.01 -14.26
N ARG A 15 -10.17 9.19 -13.23
CA ARG A 15 -8.92 9.15 -12.48
C ARG A 15 -7.72 8.92 -13.40
N ASN A 16 -7.84 7.99 -14.35
CA ASN A 16 -6.78 7.73 -15.32
C ASN A 16 -6.52 8.94 -16.24
N ARG A 17 -7.58 9.62 -16.71
CA ARG A 17 -7.40 10.85 -17.53
C ARG A 17 -6.78 12.00 -16.74
N ILE A 18 -7.17 12.16 -15.48
CA ILE A 18 -6.58 13.16 -14.58
C ILE A 18 -5.10 12.86 -14.36
N ALA A 19 -4.74 11.59 -14.16
CA ALA A 19 -3.35 11.17 -14.04
C ALA A 19 -2.52 11.47 -15.29
N GLU A 20 -3.04 11.16 -16.48
CA GLU A 20 -2.33 11.48 -17.73
C GLU A 20 -2.16 13.00 -17.91
N ASN A 21 -3.18 13.80 -17.58
CA ASN A 21 -3.05 15.25 -17.61
C ASN A 21 -1.96 15.79 -16.65
N CYS A 22 -1.79 15.17 -15.48
CA CYS A 22 -0.70 15.53 -14.56
C CYS A 22 0.67 15.17 -15.14
N LYS A 23 0.82 13.98 -15.76
CA LYS A 23 2.06 13.56 -16.44
C LYS A 23 2.40 14.48 -17.62
N ASP A 24 1.42 14.79 -18.46
CA ASP A 24 1.59 15.73 -19.59
C ASP A 24 2.06 17.11 -19.13
N ALA A 25 1.64 17.53 -17.92
CA ALA A 25 2.07 18.77 -17.32
C ALA A 25 3.49 18.69 -16.74
N GLY A 26 4.16 17.54 -16.81
CA GLY A 26 5.50 17.32 -16.26
C GLY A 26 5.51 17.07 -14.75
N LEU A 27 4.39 16.66 -14.17
CA LEU A 27 4.35 16.21 -12.77
C LEU A 27 4.69 14.72 -12.68
N GLU A 28 5.47 14.37 -11.67
CA GLU A 28 5.80 13.01 -11.30
C GLU A 28 4.74 12.43 -10.35
N ARG A 29 4.42 11.15 -10.52
CA ARG A 29 3.46 10.46 -9.66
C ARG A 29 4.16 9.99 -8.40
N ILE A 30 3.69 10.42 -7.23
CA ILE A 30 4.26 10.02 -5.92
C ILE A 30 3.36 9.03 -5.16
N GLN A 31 2.04 9.06 -5.40
CA GLN A 31 1.10 8.10 -4.82
C GLN A 31 0.00 7.76 -5.85
N TYR A 32 -0.88 6.81 -5.49
CA TYR A 32 -2.03 6.44 -6.32
C TYR A 32 -2.93 7.63 -6.70
N SER A 33 -3.03 8.61 -5.80
CA SER A 33 -3.83 9.81 -6.03
C SER A 33 -3.10 11.13 -5.78
N ALA A 34 -1.77 11.13 -5.92
CA ALA A 34 -0.96 12.34 -5.76
C ALA A 34 0.19 12.45 -6.76
N PHE A 35 0.49 13.69 -7.16
CA PHE A 35 1.53 14.08 -8.11
C PHE A 35 2.29 15.31 -7.61
N ILE A 36 3.58 15.41 -7.89
CA ILE A 36 4.40 16.59 -7.58
C ILE A 36 5.29 16.99 -8.74
N GLY A 37 5.62 18.26 -8.89
CA GLY A 37 6.54 18.72 -9.93
C GLY A 37 6.63 20.24 -10.04
N ASP A 38 7.61 20.72 -10.79
CA ASP A 38 7.86 22.15 -10.92
C ASP A 38 6.93 22.80 -11.96
N LEU A 39 6.07 23.70 -11.49
CA LEU A 39 5.18 24.49 -12.33
C LEU A 39 5.25 25.96 -11.94
N ASN A 40 5.39 26.82 -12.95
CA ASN A 40 5.16 28.25 -12.77
C ASN A 40 3.66 28.56 -12.65
N HIS A 41 3.32 29.80 -12.27
CA HIS A 41 1.93 30.21 -12.04
C HIS A 41 1.01 29.92 -13.24
N ASN A 42 1.42 30.30 -14.45
CA ASN A 42 0.61 30.12 -15.65
C ASN A 42 0.34 28.64 -15.95
N ARG A 43 1.35 27.78 -15.79
CA ARG A 43 1.19 26.33 -15.98
C ARG A 43 0.28 25.70 -14.92
N ARG A 44 0.31 26.20 -13.67
CA ARG A 44 -0.63 25.76 -12.62
C ARG A 44 -2.08 26.10 -12.96
N GLU A 45 -2.35 27.32 -13.38
CA GLU A 45 -3.71 27.75 -13.76
C GLU A 45 -4.22 26.97 -14.98
N ALA A 46 -3.35 26.78 -15.99
CA ALA A 46 -3.68 25.99 -17.18
C ALA A 46 -3.99 24.52 -16.82
N LEU A 47 -3.18 23.91 -15.93
CA LEU A 47 -3.43 22.57 -15.43
C LEU A 47 -4.76 22.51 -14.69
N LEU A 48 -5.02 23.44 -13.75
CA LEU A 48 -6.25 23.46 -12.97
C LEU A 48 -7.49 23.56 -13.87
N MET A 49 -7.45 24.40 -14.91
CA MET A 49 -8.50 24.46 -15.94
C MET A 49 -8.67 23.13 -16.69
N LYS A 50 -7.57 22.47 -17.10
CA LYS A 50 -7.62 21.16 -17.79
C LYS A 50 -8.21 20.07 -16.89
N LEU A 51 -7.80 20.03 -15.62
CA LEU A 51 -8.32 19.09 -14.62
C LEU A 51 -9.81 19.32 -14.35
N ARG A 52 -10.24 20.58 -14.17
CA ARG A 52 -11.65 20.94 -14.00
C ARG A 52 -12.52 20.49 -15.17
N LYS A 53 -12.05 20.74 -16.41
CA LYS A 53 -12.76 20.29 -17.63
C LYS A 53 -12.83 18.76 -17.70
N THR A 54 -11.77 18.07 -17.31
CA THR A 54 -11.69 16.60 -17.35
C THR A 54 -12.61 15.95 -16.30
N LEU A 55 -12.70 16.53 -15.11
CA LEU A 55 -13.63 16.08 -14.07
C LEU A 55 -15.10 16.34 -14.47
N GLY A 56 -15.37 17.52 -15.06
CA GLY A 56 -16.69 17.87 -15.57
C GLY A 56 -17.76 17.89 -14.47
N LYS A 57 -18.84 17.12 -14.66
CA LYS A 57 -19.95 16.97 -13.69
C LYS A 57 -19.81 15.72 -12.81
N LYS A 58 -18.70 15.00 -12.89
CA LYS A 58 -18.51 13.76 -12.17
C LYS A 58 -18.04 14.03 -10.74
N SER A 59 -18.33 13.10 -9.84
CA SER A 59 -17.88 13.19 -8.46
C SER A 59 -16.35 13.10 -8.37
N GLY A 60 -15.77 13.95 -7.53
CA GLY A 60 -14.36 13.92 -7.22
C GLY A 60 -13.90 15.22 -6.57
N ASN A 61 -12.78 15.14 -5.87
CA ASN A 61 -12.10 16.29 -5.27
C ASN A 61 -10.69 16.37 -5.87
N ILE A 62 -10.27 17.57 -6.28
CA ILE A 62 -8.91 17.82 -6.77
C ILE A 62 -8.41 19.04 -6.01
N ARG A 63 -7.22 18.93 -5.43
CA ARG A 63 -6.53 20.00 -4.70
C ARG A 63 -5.15 20.19 -5.28
N LEU A 64 -4.75 21.45 -5.38
CA LEU A 64 -3.45 21.85 -5.91
C LEU A 64 -2.80 22.81 -4.91
N TYR A 65 -1.61 22.44 -4.45
CA TYR A 65 -0.85 23.16 -3.46
C TYR A 65 0.48 23.62 -4.05
N PRO A 66 0.70 24.93 -4.23
CA PRO A 66 2.06 25.44 -4.42
C PRO A 66 2.86 25.25 -3.12
N LEU A 67 4.03 24.62 -3.22
CA LEU A 67 4.93 24.38 -2.09
C LEU A 67 6.21 25.20 -2.26
N CYS A 68 6.63 25.88 -1.21
CA CYS A 68 7.92 26.59 -1.23
C CYS A 68 9.07 25.63 -0.94
N ASP A 69 10.30 26.07 -1.23
CA ASP A 69 11.49 25.24 -1.05
C ASP A 69 11.71 24.77 0.39
N LYS A 70 11.27 25.58 1.37
CA LYS A 70 11.33 25.21 2.78
C LYS A 70 10.39 24.04 3.10
N ASP A 71 9.16 24.06 2.59
CA ASP A 71 8.16 23.01 2.84
C ASP A 71 8.61 21.68 2.23
N LEU A 72 9.20 21.73 1.04
CA LEU A 72 9.76 20.55 0.37
C LEU A 72 10.88 19.89 1.18
N ARG A 73 11.79 20.69 1.75
CA ARG A 73 12.89 20.16 2.58
C ARG A 73 12.41 19.49 3.86
N MET A 74 11.20 19.82 4.32
CA MET A 74 10.58 19.24 5.51
C MET A 74 9.64 18.07 5.17
N MET A 75 9.46 17.75 3.89
CA MET A 75 8.63 16.65 3.44
C MET A 75 9.17 15.33 4.01
N LYS A 76 8.26 14.51 4.54
CA LYS A 76 8.55 13.18 5.08
C LYS A 76 7.62 12.18 4.43
N GLU A 77 8.17 11.02 4.13
CA GLU A 77 7.45 9.89 3.56
C GLU A 77 7.63 8.68 4.47
N ILE A 78 6.57 7.89 4.61
CA ILE A 78 6.60 6.57 5.25
C ILE A 78 6.08 5.60 4.20
N ASP A 79 6.95 4.74 3.71
CA ASP A 79 6.61 3.65 2.83
C ASP A 79 6.86 2.33 3.57
N VAL A 80 5.85 1.47 3.58
CA VAL A 80 5.93 0.14 4.20
C VAL A 80 5.77 -0.87 3.08
N ALA A 81 6.89 -1.42 2.63
CA ALA A 81 6.90 -2.51 1.67
C ALA A 81 6.14 -3.72 2.23
N GLU A 82 5.43 -4.47 1.37
CA GLU A 82 4.73 -5.70 1.74
C GLU A 82 5.68 -6.87 2.08
N ASP A 83 6.63 -6.69 2.99
CA ASP A 83 7.52 -7.77 3.46
C ASP A 83 7.26 -8.18 4.92
N ASP A 84 6.54 -7.37 5.71
CA ASP A 84 6.28 -7.68 7.13
C ASP A 84 5.11 -8.64 7.39
N ALA A 85 4.23 -8.86 6.39
CA ALA A 85 3.11 -9.79 6.52
C ALA A 85 3.51 -11.24 6.20
N ALA A 86 4.54 -11.45 5.37
CA ALA A 86 5.00 -12.77 4.97
C ALA A 86 5.82 -13.48 6.07
N GLU A 87 6.66 -12.74 6.80
CA GLU A 87 7.43 -13.31 7.92
C GLU A 87 6.52 -13.74 9.10
N LYS A 88 5.48 -12.96 9.41
CA LYS A 88 4.50 -13.33 10.45
C LYS A 88 3.70 -14.59 10.10
N LYS A 89 3.40 -14.82 8.82
CA LYS A 89 2.72 -16.06 8.36
C LYS A 89 3.62 -17.29 8.41
N LYS A 90 4.91 -17.18 8.04
CA LYS A 90 5.87 -18.29 8.13
C LYS A 90 6.14 -18.71 9.58
N GLY A 91 6.29 -17.75 10.50
CA GLY A 91 6.49 -18.03 11.92
C GLY A 91 5.27 -18.67 12.60
N ALA A 92 4.04 -18.32 12.17
CA ALA A 92 2.81 -18.92 12.70
C ALA A 92 2.56 -20.33 12.15
N ALA A 93 2.85 -20.59 10.87
CA ALA A 93 2.71 -21.92 10.26
C ALA A 93 3.72 -22.92 10.85
N GLY A 94 5.00 -22.52 10.99
CA GLY A 94 6.04 -23.37 11.59
C GLY A 94 5.77 -23.72 13.06
N LYS A 95 5.20 -22.80 13.83
CA LYS A 95 4.77 -23.08 15.22
C LYS A 95 3.59 -24.06 15.27
N LYS A 96 2.66 -23.99 14.30
CA LYS A 96 1.49 -24.88 14.23
C LYS A 96 1.89 -26.32 13.84
N GLU A 97 2.78 -26.48 12.86
CA GLU A 97 3.30 -27.80 12.46
C GLU A 97 4.14 -28.44 13.56
N ALA A 98 5.01 -27.68 14.24
CA ALA A 98 5.79 -28.18 15.38
C ALA A 98 4.91 -28.64 16.55
N ALA A 99 3.81 -27.91 16.84
CA ALA A 99 2.88 -28.28 17.89
C ALA A 99 2.10 -29.58 17.57
N ILE A 100 1.66 -29.76 16.32
CA ILE A 100 0.97 -30.98 15.88
C ILE A 100 1.92 -32.18 15.92
N GLY A 101 3.15 -32.04 15.43
CA GLY A 101 4.16 -33.12 15.47
C GLY A 101 4.60 -33.51 16.88
N ALA A 102 4.54 -32.58 17.85
CA ALA A 102 4.80 -32.87 19.26
C ALA A 102 3.61 -33.59 19.94
N ALA A 103 2.37 -33.23 19.59
CA ALA A 103 1.16 -33.89 20.11
C ALA A 103 1.07 -35.36 19.65
N ILE A 104 1.31 -35.61 18.36
CA ILE A 104 1.28 -36.97 17.78
C ILE A 104 2.34 -37.88 18.42
N ARG A 105 3.54 -37.35 18.73
CA ARG A 105 4.60 -38.13 19.41
C ARG A 105 4.26 -38.48 20.85
N LYS A 106 3.58 -37.60 21.60
CA LYS A 106 3.15 -37.87 22.98
C LYS A 106 2.05 -38.95 23.04
N GLU A 107 1.13 -38.97 22.08
CA GLU A 107 0.10 -40.03 22.01
C GLU A 107 0.69 -41.39 21.63
N ALA A 108 1.71 -41.43 20.77
CA ALA A 108 2.36 -42.67 20.38
C ALA A 108 3.18 -43.30 21.52
N THR A 109 3.79 -42.49 22.40
CA THR A 109 4.51 -43.00 23.58
C THR A 109 3.56 -43.55 24.65
N SER A 110 2.38 -42.94 24.84
CA SER A 110 1.41 -43.41 25.85
C SER A 110 0.74 -44.74 25.51
N LYS A 111 0.71 -45.16 24.23
CA LYS A 111 0.15 -46.46 23.82
C LYS A 111 1.12 -47.64 23.92
N LYS A 112 2.43 -47.39 24.02
CA LYS A 112 3.42 -48.48 24.20
C LYS A 112 3.49 -48.99 25.64
N ASP A 113 3.11 -48.19 26.63
CA ASP A 113 3.19 -48.57 28.05
C ASP A 113 2.04 -49.48 28.52
N VAL A 114 0.99 -49.70 27.70
CA VAL A 114 -0.16 -50.54 28.06
C VAL A 114 -0.07 -51.96 27.46
N ALA A 115 0.80 -52.20 26.47
CA ALA A 115 0.90 -53.48 25.75
C ALA A 115 1.95 -54.46 26.32
N GLY A 116 2.63 -54.12 27.42
CA GLY A 116 3.76 -54.89 27.97
C GLY A 116 3.49 -55.71 29.24
N ARG A 117 2.23 -56.06 29.55
CA ARG A 117 1.88 -56.90 30.71
C ARG A 117 1.01 -58.09 30.30
N LYS A 118 1.68 -59.09 29.72
CA LYS A 118 1.33 -60.51 29.47
C LYS A 118 2.48 -61.01 28.59
N ASP A 119 3.35 -61.94 28.96
CA ASP A 119 3.18 -63.16 29.72
C ASP A 119 4.52 -63.51 30.40
N ASN A 120 4.47 -63.99 31.65
CA ASN A 120 5.62 -64.54 32.37
C ASN A 120 5.30 -66.00 32.70
N SER A 121 5.98 -66.91 32.01
CA SER A 121 6.05 -68.36 32.28
C SER A 121 7.47 -68.82 32.02
#